data_AF-A0A3B0U7Z3-F1
#
_entry.id   AF-A0A3B0U7Z3-F1
#
_cell.length_a   1.000
_cell.length_b   1.000
_cell.length_c   1.000
_cell.angle_alpha   90.00
_cell.angle_beta   90.00
_cell.angle_gamma   90.00
#
_symmetry.space_group_name_H-M   'P 1'
#
loop_
_entity.id
_entity.type
_entity.pdbx_description
1 polymer ?
#
loop_
_entity_poly.entity_id
_entity_poly.type
_entity_poly.pdbx_seq_one_letter_code
_entity_poly.pdbx_strand_id
1 'polypeptide(L)'
;MRIDGTVNINPTPSRKNTRGKKGSEAVFKPDTTNQAPAAAPNFAMGQSSGIEAMLALQGVDNNVEGKQRAVRHAHSMLDTLDEIKADLLGGNVGEGRLNRLMAQVTRARQQAEPELISLIDDIDLLAKVELAKMGRYVK
;
A
#
# COMPACT_ATOMS: atom_id res chain seq x y z
N MET A 1 10.41 28.16 -28.00
CA MET A 1 10.57 27.99 -26.54
C MET A 1 11.73 27.04 -26.33
N ARG A 2 12.73 27.45 -25.55
CA ARG A 2 13.99 26.71 -25.34
C ARG A 2 13.80 25.77 -24.14
N ILE A 3 14.18 24.52 -24.33
CA ILE A 3 14.22 23.45 -23.31
C ILE A 3 15.67 23.35 -22.83
N ASP A 4 15.95 23.95 -21.69
CA ASP A 4 17.23 23.77 -21.01
C ASP A 4 17.13 22.57 -20.07
N GLY A 5 17.81 21.49 -20.45
CA GLY A 5 18.06 20.34 -19.59
C GLY A 5 19.22 20.62 -18.64
N THR A 6 19.10 20.20 -17.39
CA THR A 6 20.24 20.13 -16.47
C THR A 6 20.33 18.73 -15.87
N VAL A 7 21.48 18.12 -16.14
CA VAL A 7 21.93 16.79 -15.72
C VAL A 7 22.21 16.73 -14.21
N ASN A 8 21.81 15.59 -13.63
CA ASN A 8 22.29 14.83 -12.46
C ASN A 8 23.42 15.41 -11.59
N ILE A 9 23.33 15.19 -10.27
CA ILE A 9 24.16 14.20 -9.54
C ILE A 9 23.70 14.03 -8.09
N ASN A 10 23.61 12.77 -7.66
CA ASN A 10 23.34 12.33 -6.30
C ASN A 10 24.66 12.30 -5.49
N PRO A 11 24.75 12.88 -4.28
CA PRO A 11 25.81 12.54 -3.34
C PRO A 11 25.28 11.69 -2.19
N THR A 12 25.65 10.42 -2.19
CA THR A 12 25.60 9.52 -1.02
C THR A 12 26.42 10.09 0.14
N PRO A 13 25.96 10.03 1.41
CA PRO A 13 26.79 10.43 2.54
C PRO A 13 27.91 9.42 2.79
N SER A 14 29.15 9.84 2.54
CA SER A 14 30.37 9.12 2.89
C SER A 14 30.57 9.11 4.41
N ARG A 15 30.85 7.92 4.96
CA ARG A 15 31.32 7.70 6.33
C ARG A 15 32.54 8.57 6.63
N LYS A 16 32.44 9.43 7.65
CA LYS A 16 33.58 10.18 8.19
C LYS A 16 34.19 9.38 9.34
N ASN A 17 35.37 8.81 9.10
CA ASN A 17 36.24 8.26 10.14
C ASN A 17 37.04 9.42 10.77
N THR A 18 36.64 9.90 11.95
CA THR A 18 37.47 10.81 12.75
C THR A 18 38.18 10.04 13.85
N ARG A 19 39.47 9.81 13.62
CA ARG A 19 40.45 9.46 14.66
C ARG A 19 40.52 10.62 15.67
N GLY A 20 40.09 10.35 16.89
CA GLY A 20 40.20 11.24 18.05
C GLY A 20 40.51 10.40 19.29
N LYS A 21 41.53 10.81 20.03
CA LYS A 21 42.35 10.01 20.94
C LYS A 21 41.86 10.14 22.40
N LYS A 22 42.00 9.03 23.15
CA LYS A 22 42.13 8.89 24.62
C LYS A 22 40.87 9.10 25.48
N GLY A 23 40.44 8.01 26.13
CA GLY A 23 39.60 8.02 27.33
C GLY A 23 39.19 6.61 27.76
N SER A 24 39.93 6.04 28.71
CA SER A 24 39.64 4.89 29.58
C SER A 24 39.09 3.58 28.97
N GLU A 25 39.93 2.55 29.04
CA GLU A 25 39.59 1.12 29.01
C GLU A 25 38.33 0.80 29.84
N ALA A 26 37.27 0.36 29.16
CA ALA A 26 36.30 -0.56 29.73
C ALA A 26 36.53 -1.91 29.05
N VAL A 27 37.43 -2.70 29.63
CA VAL A 27 37.71 -4.08 29.22
C VAL A 27 36.51 -4.93 29.63
N PHE A 28 35.73 -5.37 28.65
CA PHE A 28 34.69 -6.37 28.85
C PHE A 28 35.37 -7.70 29.24
N LYS A 29 35.19 -8.11 30.50
CA LYS A 29 35.66 -9.40 31.03
C LYS A 29 34.46 -10.35 31.11
N PRO A 30 34.33 -11.37 30.26
CA PRO A 30 33.48 -12.51 30.58
C PRO A 30 34.22 -13.34 31.64
N ASP A 31 33.56 -13.53 32.78
CA ASP A 31 34.04 -14.33 33.90
C ASP A 31 34.16 -15.80 33.45
N THR A 32 35.38 -16.30 33.36
CA THR A 32 35.65 -17.73 33.11
C THR A 32 36.18 -18.34 34.39
N THR A 33 35.27 -18.86 35.21
CA THR A 33 35.60 -19.83 36.26
C THR A 33 35.10 -21.21 35.83
N ASN A 34 36.01 -22.19 35.91
CA ASN A 34 35.98 -23.52 35.34
C ASN A 34 35.27 -24.53 36.27
N GLN A 35 34.48 -25.48 35.72
CA GLN A 35 34.52 -26.95 35.98
C GLN A 35 33.19 -27.73 35.69
N ALA A 36 33.16 -28.41 34.52
CA ALA A 36 32.66 -29.76 34.13
C ALA A 36 31.23 -30.32 34.47
N PRO A 37 30.73 -31.35 33.75
CA PRO A 37 30.65 -31.57 32.29
C PRO A 37 29.22 -31.98 31.83
N ALA A 38 28.76 -31.57 30.65
CA ALA A 38 27.65 -32.24 29.96
C ALA A 38 27.60 -31.89 28.47
N ALA A 39 27.55 -32.94 27.65
CA ALA A 39 27.07 -33.07 26.27
C ALA A 39 27.18 -31.88 25.28
N ALA A 40 27.77 -32.19 24.12
CA ALA A 40 27.97 -31.33 22.96
C ALA A 40 26.80 -30.36 22.67
N PRO A 41 27.08 -29.09 22.30
CA PRO A 41 26.08 -28.30 21.63
C PRO A 41 25.94 -28.85 20.21
N ASN A 42 24.82 -29.51 19.92
CA ASN A 42 24.35 -29.63 18.56
C ASN A 42 24.09 -28.21 18.05
N PHE A 43 25.08 -27.61 17.39
CA PHE A 43 24.89 -26.42 16.58
C PHE A 43 24.08 -26.79 15.33
N ALA A 44 22.77 -26.96 15.50
CA ALA A 44 21.81 -26.76 14.43
C ALA A 44 21.28 -25.33 14.53
N MET A 45 22.19 -24.35 14.49
CA MET A 45 21.84 -22.93 14.39
C MET A 45 22.11 -22.48 12.96
N GLY A 46 21.07 -22.03 12.25
CA GLY A 46 21.24 -20.94 11.29
C GLY A 46 20.86 -21.16 9.81
N GLN A 47 20.35 -22.33 9.38
CA GLN A 47 20.05 -22.51 7.95
C GLN A 47 18.62 -22.09 7.55
N SER A 48 17.65 -22.07 8.47
CA SER A 48 16.27 -21.64 8.18
C SER A 48 16.04 -20.13 8.38
N SER A 49 16.72 -19.51 9.35
CA SER A 49 16.54 -18.09 9.68
C SER A 49 16.95 -17.14 8.52
N GLY A 50 17.96 -17.52 7.74
CA GLY A 50 18.36 -16.76 6.55
C GLY A 50 17.35 -16.84 5.39
N ILE A 51 16.66 -17.97 5.25
CA ILE A 51 15.63 -18.18 4.22
C ILE A 51 14.35 -17.43 4.60
N GLU A 52 13.94 -17.46 5.87
CA GLU A 52 12.81 -16.65 6.37
C GLU A 52 13.09 -15.15 6.22
N ALA A 53 14.33 -14.69 6.43
CA ALA A 53 14.73 -13.31 6.20
C ALA A 53 14.70 -12.92 4.70
N MET A 54 15.08 -13.83 3.80
CA MET A 54 14.97 -13.62 2.35
C MET A 54 13.52 -13.66 1.85
N LEU A 55 12.68 -14.55 2.39
CA LEU A 55 11.26 -14.62 2.08
C LEU A 55 10.52 -13.38 2.61
N ALA A 56 10.88 -12.89 3.79
CA ALA A 56 10.40 -11.63 4.34
C ALA A 56 10.80 -10.44 3.47
N LEU A 57 12.03 -10.43 2.95
CA LEU A 57 12.50 -9.40 2.01
C LEU A 57 11.75 -9.46 0.67
N GLN A 58 11.43 -10.66 0.17
CA GLN A 58 10.62 -10.87 -1.04
C GLN A 58 9.13 -10.54 -0.85
N GLY A 59 8.61 -10.62 0.39
CA GLY A 59 7.24 -10.23 0.73
C GLY A 59 7.02 -8.71 0.77
N VAL A 60 8.08 -7.93 1.01
CA VAL A 60 8.03 -6.46 1.08
C VAL A 60 7.80 -5.83 -0.30
N ASP A 61 8.42 -6.34 -1.36
CA ASP A 61 8.26 -5.78 -2.71
C ASP A 61 6.84 -6.00 -3.30
N ASN A 62 6.23 -7.16 -3.02
CA ASN A 62 4.89 -7.48 -3.50
C ASN A 62 3.79 -6.57 -2.92
N ASN A 63 3.97 -6.09 -1.69
CA ASN A 63 3.00 -5.19 -1.04
C ASN A 63 2.97 -3.80 -1.70
N VAL A 64 4.12 -3.32 -2.18
CA VAL A 64 4.22 -2.00 -2.82
C VAL A 64 3.55 -2.01 -4.19
N GLU A 65 3.77 -3.06 -5.00
CA GLU A 65 3.10 -3.21 -6.29
C GLU A 65 1.59 -3.37 -6.13
N GLY A 66 1.14 -4.17 -5.17
CA GLY A 66 -0.29 -4.35 -4.86
C GLY A 66 -0.96 -3.03 -4.46
N LYS A 67 -0.31 -2.25 -3.58
CA LYS A 67 -0.81 -0.94 -3.16
C LYS A 67 -0.87 0.05 -4.33
N GLN A 68 0.15 0.09 -5.19
CA GLN A 68 0.12 0.95 -6.38
C GLN A 68 -0.99 0.56 -7.37
N ARG A 69 -1.25 -0.75 -7.57
CA ARG A 69 -2.34 -1.22 -8.44
C ARG A 69 -3.71 -0.84 -7.85
N ALA A 70 -3.90 -1.01 -6.54
CA ALA A 70 -5.13 -0.61 -5.85
C ALA A 70 -5.38 0.89 -5.97
N VAL A 71 -4.35 1.73 -5.78
CA VAL A 71 -4.45 3.19 -5.92
C VAL A 71 -4.82 3.60 -7.35
N ARG A 72 -4.20 3.01 -8.37
CA ARG A 72 -4.56 3.29 -9.78
C ARG A 72 -6.01 2.91 -10.09
N HIS A 73 -6.44 1.76 -9.59
CA HIS A 73 -7.83 1.31 -9.74
C HIS A 73 -8.82 2.27 -9.05
N ALA A 74 -8.48 2.73 -7.83
CA ALA A 74 -9.29 3.71 -7.11
C ALA A 74 -9.41 5.03 -7.87
N HIS A 75 -8.31 5.56 -8.43
CA HIS A 75 -8.36 6.77 -9.26
C HIS A 75 -9.24 6.58 -10.50
N SER A 76 -9.12 5.46 -11.22
CA SER A 76 -9.98 5.18 -12.36
C SER A 76 -11.48 5.10 -11.99
N MET A 77 -11.80 4.57 -10.80
CA MET A 77 -13.16 4.59 -10.27
C MET A 77 -13.64 6.02 -9.97
N LEU A 78 -12.79 6.85 -9.36
CA LEU A 78 -13.10 8.27 -9.10
C LEU A 78 -13.33 9.05 -10.40
N ASP A 79 -12.49 8.84 -11.41
CA ASP A 79 -12.67 9.46 -12.73
C ASP A 79 -14.02 9.07 -13.35
N THR A 80 -14.40 7.79 -13.24
CA THR A 80 -15.71 7.31 -13.71
C THR A 80 -16.88 7.98 -12.96
N LEU A 81 -16.72 8.21 -11.65
CA LEU A 81 -17.73 8.92 -10.85
C LEU A 81 -17.84 10.40 -11.28
N ASP A 82 -16.72 11.05 -11.59
CA ASP A 82 -16.71 12.43 -12.07
C ASP A 82 -17.34 12.58 -13.45
N GLU A 83 -17.10 11.63 -14.36
CA GLU A 83 -17.80 11.60 -15.66
C GLU A 83 -19.31 11.46 -15.50
N ILE A 84 -19.77 10.55 -14.63
CA ILE A 84 -21.19 10.38 -14.35
C ILE A 84 -21.75 11.65 -13.73
N LYS A 85 -21.04 12.30 -12.80
CA LYS A 85 -21.44 13.57 -12.20
C LYS A 85 -21.57 14.68 -13.25
N ALA A 86 -20.64 14.78 -14.20
CA ALA A 86 -20.71 15.75 -15.28
C ALA A 86 -21.93 15.50 -16.18
N ASP A 87 -22.19 14.23 -16.54
CA ASP A 87 -23.37 13.85 -17.31
C ASP A 87 -24.68 14.14 -16.55
N LEU A 88 -24.69 13.95 -15.22
CA LEU A 88 -25.86 14.22 -14.36
C LEU A 88 -26.19 15.71 -14.38
N LEU A 89 -25.17 16.56 -14.22
CA LEU A 89 -25.31 18.01 -14.28
C LEU A 89 -25.74 18.49 -15.67
N GLY A 90 -25.34 17.77 -16.72
CA GLY A 90 -25.79 18.01 -18.10
C GLY A 90 -27.19 17.44 -18.42
N GLY A 91 -27.82 16.71 -17.50
CA GLY A 91 -29.16 16.12 -17.68
C GLY A 91 -29.22 14.93 -18.64
N ASN A 92 -28.08 14.33 -19.02
CA ASN A 92 -27.98 13.33 -20.10
C ASN A 92 -27.32 12.01 -19.65
N VAL A 93 -27.40 11.65 -18.38
CA VAL A 93 -26.93 10.32 -17.95
C VAL A 93 -27.75 9.22 -18.62
N GLY A 94 -27.06 8.34 -19.34
CA GLY A 94 -27.67 7.16 -19.92
C GLY A 94 -27.88 6.06 -18.87
N GLU A 95 -29.02 5.39 -18.92
CA GLU A 95 -29.39 4.24 -18.06
C GLU A 95 -28.28 3.19 -17.95
N GLY A 96 -27.63 2.85 -19.06
CA GLY A 96 -26.52 1.88 -19.08
C GLY A 96 -25.31 2.29 -18.22
N ARG A 97 -25.04 3.60 -18.07
CA ARG A 97 -23.95 4.10 -17.21
C ARG A 97 -24.32 3.99 -15.74
N LEU A 98 -25.55 4.31 -15.36
CA LEU A 98 -26.04 4.13 -14.00
C LEU A 98 -26.05 2.65 -13.59
N ASN A 99 -26.49 1.76 -14.48
CA ASN A 99 -26.45 0.33 -14.22
C ASN A 99 -25.01 -0.21 -14.07
N ARG A 100 -24.06 0.32 -14.84
CA ARG A 100 -22.64 0.00 -14.67
C ARG A 100 -22.11 0.50 -13.33
N LEU A 101 -22.47 1.72 -12.93
CA LEU A 101 -22.12 2.27 -11.62
C LEU A 101 -22.67 1.41 -10.49
N MET A 102 -23.93 1.01 -10.56
CA MET A 102 -24.56 0.12 -9.58
C MET A 102 -23.78 -1.20 -9.41
N ALA A 103 -23.30 -1.79 -10.51
CA ALA A 103 -22.48 -3.00 -10.45
C ALA A 103 -21.11 -2.76 -9.81
N GLN A 104 -20.49 -1.61 -10.07
CA GLN A 104 -19.22 -1.21 -9.46
C GLN A 104 -19.38 -0.95 -7.95
N VAL A 105 -20.41 -0.21 -7.55
CA VAL A 105 -20.77 0.07 -6.15
C VAL A 105 -21.00 -1.24 -5.38
N THR A 106 -21.75 -2.18 -5.97
CA THR A 106 -22.00 -3.50 -5.35
C THR A 106 -20.69 -4.25 -5.07
N ARG A 107 -19.74 -4.23 -6.02
CA ARG A 107 -18.43 -4.88 -5.83
C ARG A 107 -17.59 -4.14 -4.81
N ALA A 108 -17.57 -2.81 -4.86
CA ALA A 108 -16.83 -1.97 -3.92
C ALA A 108 -17.29 -2.24 -2.48
N ARG A 109 -18.60 -2.36 -2.26
CA ARG A 109 -19.18 -2.64 -0.94
C ARG A 109 -18.69 -3.95 -0.32
N GLN A 110 -18.45 -4.98 -1.13
CA GLN A 110 -17.95 -6.28 -0.64
C GLN A 110 -16.50 -6.23 -0.16
N GLN A 111 -15.73 -5.24 -0.62
CA GLN A 111 -14.30 -5.10 -0.37
C GLN A 111 -13.97 -3.86 0.46
N ALA A 112 -14.99 -3.13 0.91
CA ALA A 112 -14.84 -1.84 1.56
C ALA A 112 -14.49 -1.96 3.04
N GLU A 113 -13.58 -1.11 3.49
CA GLU A 113 -13.34 -0.86 4.92
C GLU A 113 -14.57 -0.17 5.55
N PRO A 114 -14.79 -0.32 6.87
CA PRO A 114 -15.96 0.23 7.56
C PRO A 114 -16.19 1.73 7.33
N GLU A 115 -15.10 2.51 7.25
CA GLU A 115 -15.15 3.95 7.03
C GLU A 115 -15.65 4.35 5.63
N LEU A 116 -15.59 3.43 4.66
CA LEU A 116 -15.99 3.66 3.27
C LEU A 116 -17.42 3.20 2.97
N ILE A 117 -18.03 2.42 3.86
CA ILE A 117 -19.36 1.82 3.63
C ILE A 117 -20.44 2.91 3.51
N SER A 118 -20.41 3.94 4.36
CA SER A 118 -21.38 5.04 4.31
C SER A 118 -21.32 5.81 2.99
N LEU A 119 -20.12 6.11 2.50
CA LEU A 119 -19.92 6.79 1.22
C LEU A 119 -20.44 5.94 0.05
N ILE A 120 -20.21 4.63 0.09
CA ILE A 120 -20.71 3.71 -0.94
C ILE A 120 -22.24 3.65 -0.92
N ASP A 121 -22.85 3.66 0.27
CA ASP A 121 -24.30 3.67 0.42
C ASP A 121 -24.93 4.98 -0.10
N ASP A 122 -24.25 6.12 0.10
CA ASP A 122 -24.68 7.41 -0.47
C ASP A 122 -24.64 7.42 -2.01
N ILE A 123 -23.57 6.87 -2.60
CA ILE A 123 -23.43 6.74 -4.06
C ILE A 123 -24.52 5.81 -4.62
N ASP A 124 -24.79 4.69 -3.96
CA ASP A 124 -25.86 3.74 -4.31
C ASP A 124 -27.23 4.43 -4.31
N LEU A 125 -27.53 5.17 -3.24
CA LEU A 125 -28.79 5.90 -3.11
C LEU A 125 -28.97 6.92 -4.24
N LEU A 126 -27.94 7.71 -4.56
CA LEU A 126 -27.97 8.69 -5.63
C LEU A 126 -28.21 8.05 -6.99
N ALA A 127 -27.52 6.95 -7.30
CA ALA A 127 -27.69 6.23 -8.56
C ALA A 127 -29.12 5.69 -8.70
N LYS A 128 -29.70 5.13 -7.63
CA LYS A 128 -31.08 4.65 -7.59
C LYS A 128 -32.09 5.78 -7.77
N VAL A 129 -31.89 6.91 -7.09
CA VAL A 129 -32.73 8.09 -7.25
C VAL A 129 -32.71 8.57 -8.69
N GLU A 130 -31.53 8.59 -9.33
CA GLU A 130 -31.45 9.03 -10.72
C GLU A 130 -32.14 8.06 -11.68
N LEU A 131 -31.95 6.75 -11.52
CA LEU A 131 -32.70 5.74 -12.26
C LEU A 131 -34.22 5.90 -12.05
N ALA A 132 -34.65 6.24 -10.83
CA ALA A 132 -36.05 6.47 -10.50
C ALA A 132 -36.61 7.72 -11.18
N LYS A 133 -35.85 8.82 -11.26
CA LYS A 133 -36.24 10.03 -12.02
C LYS A 133 -36.49 9.73 -13.50
N MET A 134 -35.75 8.78 -14.06
CA MET A 134 -35.93 8.31 -15.44
C MET A 134 -37.08 7.31 -15.61
N GLY A 135 -37.76 6.92 -14.52
CA GLY A 135 -38.80 5.89 -14.53
C GLY A 135 -38.27 4.47 -14.78
N ARG A 136 -36.99 4.22 -14.47
CA ARG A 136 -36.26 2.98 -14.77
C ARG A 136 -35.82 2.19 -13.55
N TYR A 137 -36.13 2.65 -12.34
CA TYR A 137 -35.85 1.89 -11.13
C TYR A 137 -36.97 0.87 -10.86
N VAL A 138 -36.63 -0.42 -10.96
CA VAL A 138 -37.51 -1.53 -10.58
C VAL A 138 -37.08 -2.04 -9.21
N LYS A 139 -38.04 -2.13 -8.29
CA LYS A 139 -37.83 -2.46 -6.88
C LYS A 139 -37.54 -3.94 -6.66
#